data_AF-A0A2W5PR13-F1
#
_entry.id   AF-A0A2W5PR13-F1
#
_cell.length_a   1.000
_cell.length_b   1.000
_cell.length_c   1.000
_cell.angle_alpha   90.00
_cell.angle_beta   90.00
_cell.angle_gamma   90.00
#
_symmetry.space_group_name_H-M   'P 1'
#
loop_
_entity.id
_entity.type
_entity.pdbx_description
1 polymer ?
#
loop_
_entity_poly.entity_id
_entity_poly.type
_entity_poly.pdbx_seq_one_letter_code
_entity_poly.pdbx_strand_id
1 'polypeptide(L)' 'MELAFTPEEQAFADEVRGFIRDHLPADISRRVEHDLHLTREDHMRWQQIL' A
#
# COMPACT_ATOMS: atom_id res chain seq x y z
N MET A 1 -15.50 -19.63 10.45
CA MET A 1 -14.61 -19.62 9.28
C MET A 1 -13.24 -19.19 9.77
N GLU A 2 -12.24 -20.07 9.71
CA GLU A 2 -10.85 -19.69 9.98
C GLU A 2 -10.34 -18.90 8.77
N LEU A 3 -10.30 -17.57 8.91
CA LEU A 3 -9.67 -16.64 7.96
C LEU A 3 -8.18 -16.49 8.28
N ALA A 4 -7.48 -17.61 8.45
CA ALA A 4 -6.04 -17.59 8.61
C ALA A 4 -5.40 -17.69 7.22
N PHE A 5 -4.54 -16.73 6.90
CA PHE A 5 -3.69 -16.82 5.71
C PHE A 5 -2.78 -18.04 5.80
N THR A 6 -2.52 -18.68 4.66
CA THR A 6 -1.47 -19.70 4.58
C THR A 6 -0.09 -19.07 4.81
N PRO A 7 0.94 -19.85 5.17
CA PRO A 7 2.30 -19.32 5.30
C PRO A 7 2.80 -18.60 4.04
N GLU A 8 2.42 -19.07 2.85
CA GLU A 8 2.75 -18.44 1.58
C GLU A 8 2.07 -17.08 1.41
N GLU A 9 0.78 -17.00 1.77
CA GLU A 9 0.04 -15.74 1.75
C GLU A 9 0.59 -14.74 2.77
N GLN A 10 1.04 -15.21 3.93
CA GLN A 10 1.69 -14.38 4.95
C GLN A 10 3.02 -13.82 4.43
N ALA A 11 3.85 -14.65 3.79
CA ALA A 11 5.11 -14.22 3.20
C ALA A 11 4.90 -13.18 2.09
N PHE A 12 3.91 -13.40 1.21
CA PHE A 12 3.54 -12.44 0.18
C PHE A 12 3.03 -11.13 0.79
N ALA A 13 2.20 -11.19 1.84
CA ALA A 13 1.73 -10.00 2.52
C ALA A 13 2.88 -9.19 3.14
N ASP A 14 3.91 -9.84 3.67
CA ASP A 14 5.08 -9.17 4.23
C ASP A 14 5.96 -8.55 3.15
N GLU A 15 6.12 -9.20 2.00
CA GLU A 15 6.78 -8.63 0.83
C GLU A 15 6.06 -7.36 0.35
N VAL A 16 4.74 -7.43 0.17
CA VAL A 16 3.92 -6.29 -0.26
C VAL A 16 3.99 -5.14 0.77
N ARG A 17 3.92 -5.45 2.07
CA ARG A 17 4.08 -4.43 3.13
C ARG A 17 5.46 -3.78 3.09
N GLY A 18 6.51 -4.56 2.80
CA GLY A 18 7.87 -4.06 2.61
C GLY A 18 7.92 -3.06 1.45
N PHE A 19 7.47 -3.48 0.27
CA PHE A 19 7.41 -2.64 -0.91
C PHE A 19 6.63 -1.34 -0.68
N ILE A 20 5.43 -1.43 -0.08
CA ILE A 20 4.62 -0.24 0.21
C ILE A 20 5.37 0.70 1.16
N ARG A 21 5.98 0.20 2.23
CA ARG A 21 6.73 1.05 3.18
C ARG A 21 7.91 1.76 2.52
N ASP A 22 8.61 1.08 1.62
CA ASP A 22 9.84 1.60 1.02
C ASP A 22 9.55 2.56 -0.15
N HIS A 23 8.41 2.38 -0.83
CA HIS A 23 8.11 3.10 -2.06
C HIS A 23 6.90 4.05 -1.98
N LEU A 24 5.97 3.89 -1.02
CA LEU A 24 4.80 4.76 -0.90
C LEU A 24 5.22 6.17 -0.46
N PRO A 25 4.93 7.21 -1.26
CA PRO A 25 5.21 8.58 -0.85
C PRO A 25 4.43 8.96 0.43
N ALA A 26 5.12 9.59 1.38
CA ALA A 26 4.57 9.92 2.69
C ALA A 26 3.36 10.88 2.63
N ASP A 27 3.30 11.75 1.62
CA ASP A 27 2.18 12.64 1.36
C ASP A 27 0.92 11.88 0.93
N ILE A 28 1.07 10.87 0.08
CA ILE A 28 -0.03 9.98 -0.33
C ILE A 28 -0.49 9.14 0.87
N SER A 29 0.44 8.56 1.64
CA SER A 29 0.13 7.80 2.85
C SER A 29 -0.68 8.63 3.85
N ARG A 30 -0.25 9.87 4.11
CA ARG A 30 -0.94 10.81 5.01
C ARG A 30 -2.34 11.14 4.53
N ARG A 31 -2.54 11.31 3.21
CA ARG A 31 -3.88 11.54 2.65
C ARG A 31 -4.81 10.37 2.92
N VAL A 32 -4.33 9.14 2.68
CA VAL A 32 -5.11 7.91 2.94
C VAL A 32 -5.43 7.75 4.43
N GLU A 33 -4.45 7.95 5.32
CA GLU A 33 -4.64 7.83 6.78
C GLU A 33 -5.70 8.79 7.32
N HIS A 34 -5.82 9.98 6.73
CA HIS A 34 -6.78 11.01 7.14
C HIS A 34 -8.05 11.04 6.29
N ASP A 35 -8.30 10.02 5.45
CA ASP A 35 -9.45 9.97 4.54
C ASP A 35 -9.59 11.23 3.65
N LEU A 36 -8.44 11.81 3.27
CA LEU A 36 -8.38 13.00 2.43
C LEU A 36 -8.50 12.61 0.96
N HIS A 37 -9.05 13.53 0.17
CA HIS A 37 -9.14 13.37 -1.28
C HIS A 37 -7.75 13.19 -1.92
N LEU A 38 -7.60 12.09 -2.67
CA LEU A 38 -6.45 11.82 -3.52
C LEU A 38 -6.66 12.51 -4.87
N THR A 39 -5.66 13.27 -5.30
CA THR A 39 -5.67 13.91 -6.61
C THR A 39 -5.30 12.91 -7.70
N ARG A 40 -5.56 13.28 -8.96
CA ARG A 40 -5.09 12.50 -10.11
C ARG A 40 -3.57 12.30 -10.09
N GLU A 41 -2.81 13.30 -9.67
CA GLU A 41 -1.34 13.22 -9.61
C GLU A 41 -0.87 12.21 -8.56
N ASP A 42 -1.53 12.16 -7.40
CA ASP A 42 -1.26 11.17 -6.36
C ASP A 42 -1.44 9.74 -6.91
N HIS A 43 -2.56 9.50 -7.61
CA HIS A 43 -2.82 8.21 -8.25
C HIS A 43 -1.81 7.86 -9.34
N MET A 44 -1.48 8.82 -10.21
CA MET A 44 -0.50 8.59 -11.28
C MET A 44 0.90 8.31 -10.73
N ARG A 45 1.32 9.03 -9.70
CA ARG A 45 2.61 8.82 -9.06
C ARG A 45 2.69 7.44 -8.43
N TRP A 46 1.62 7.00 -7.79
CA TRP A 46 1.53 5.65 -7.26
C TRP A 46 1.59 4.58 -8.37
N GLN A 47 0.86 4.76 -9.47
CA GLN A 47 0.89 3.82 -10.60
C GLN A 47 2.22 3.76 -11.35
N GLN A 48 3.08 4.78 -11.25
CA GLN A 48 4.42 4.74 -11.84
C GLN A 48 5.43 3.96 -11.01
N ILE A 49 5.10 3.71 -9.74
CA ILE A 49 5.96 2.98 -8.79
C ILE A 49 5.66 1.48 -8.82
N LEU A 50 4.40 1.12 -9.11
CA LEU A 50 3.92 -0.26 -9.32
C LEU A 50 4.41 -0.84 -10.66
#